data_AF-A0A970SD58-F1
#
_entry.id   AF-A0A970SD58-F1
#
_cell.length_a   1.000
_cell.length_b   1.000
_cell.length_c   1.000
_cell.angle_alpha   90.00
_cell.angle_beta   90.00
_cell.angle_gamma   90.00
#
_symmetry.space_group_name_H-M   'P 1'
#
loop_
_entity.id
_entity.type
_entity.pdbx_description
1 polymer ?
#
loop_
_entity_poly.entity_id
_entity_poly.type
_entity_poly.pdbx_seq_one_letter_code
_entity_poly.pdbx_strand_id
1 'polypeptide(L)'
;LTSFGRDTVRWMQDNGMLVDISHADEKTFWDCMEISKKPVIASHSNARAVYDHPRNLWDEQLRAISKNHGVIGVNFYTQFIGETGKADLYALIRHIDHIASVAGEDALGLGADFDGMESLPEPIDGVQSLDSLFNMLARMNYSERTIAKIAGVNFLNVFRYVFGSNRE
;
A
#
# COMPACT_ATOMS: atom_id res chain seq x y z
N LEU A 1 19.65 -4.88 -2.74
CA LEU A 1 20.42 -4.51 -1.53
C LEU A 1 21.88 -4.96 -1.60
N THR A 2 22.81 -4.09 -1.17
CA THR A 2 24.21 -4.45 -0.82
C THR A 2 24.27 -5.09 0.57
N SER A 3 25.45 -5.58 1.00
CA SER A 3 25.62 -6.10 2.38
C SER A 3 25.24 -5.06 3.44
N PHE A 4 25.72 -3.83 3.29
CA PHE A 4 25.35 -2.72 4.17
C PHE A 4 23.83 -2.44 4.16
N GLY A 5 23.19 -2.51 2.98
CA GLY A 5 21.74 -2.36 2.87
C GLY A 5 20.97 -3.46 3.61
N ARG A 6 21.43 -4.72 3.52
CA ARG A 6 20.84 -5.85 4.26
C ARG A 6 20.97 -5.65 5.78
N ASP A 7 22.12 -5.17 6.24
CA ASP A 7 22.34 -4.88 7.66
C ASP A 7 21.51 -3.69 8.15
N THR A 8 21.31 -2.68 7.29
CA THR A 8 20.45 -1.53 7.57
C THR A 8 19.00 -1.97 7.78
N VAL A 9 18.44 -2.81 6.90
CA VAL A 9 17.06 -3.31 7.03
C VAL A 9 16.87 -4.11 8.33
N ARG A 10 17.84 -4.96 8.69
CA ARG A 10 17.80 -5.71 9.96
C ARG A 10 17.82 -4.77 11.15
N TRP A 11 18.76 -3.81 11.15
CA TRP A 11 18.87 -2.82 12.22
C TRP A 11 17.59 -2.00 12.36
N MET A 12 16.98 -1.56 11.26
CA MET A 12 15.69 -0.86 11.26
C MET A 12 14.62 -1.68 12.00
N GLN A 13 14.44 -2.95 11.63
CA GLN A 13 13.42 -3.79 12.27
C GLN A 13 13.72 -4.07 13.74
N ASP A 14 14.97 -4.31 14.11
CA ASP A 14 15.38 -4.53 15.51
C ASP A 14 15.10 -3.30 16.39
N ASN A 15 15.20 -2.09 15.80
CA ASN A 15 14.94 -0.82 16.49
C ASN A 15 13.51 -0.30 16.34
N GLY A 16 12.58 -1.14 15.85
CA GLY A 16 11.17 -0.75 15.71
C GLY A 16 10.96 0.33 14.66
N MET A 17 11.69 0.28 13.55
CA MET A 17 11.44 1.11 12.38
C MET A 17 10.76 0.30 11.29
N LEU A 18 9.80 0.92 10.61
CA LEU A 18 9.15 0.33 9.44
C LEU A 18 10.08 0.31 8.24
N VAL A 19 10.03 -0.78 7.50
CA VAL A 19 10.67 -0.88 6.20
C VAL A 19 9.61 -0.60 5.15
N ASP A 20 9.79 0.48 4.40
CA ASP A 20 8.93 0.86 3.29
C ASP A 20 9.61 0.50 1.96
N ILE A 21 8.87 -0.20 1.12
CA ILE A 21 9.33 -0.71 -0.19
C ILE A 21 8.72 0.05 -1.37
N SER A 22 7.90 1.07 -1.13
CA SER A 22 7.50 1.98 -2.21
C SER A 22 8.76 2.60 -2.86
N HIS A 23 8.74 2.73 -4.20
CA HIS A 23 9.91 3.07 -5.05
C HIS A 23 11.02 2.02 -5.20
N ALA A 24 11.01 0.92 -4.45
CA ALA A 24 12.01 -0.13 -4.64
C ALA A 24 11.88 -0.78 -6.03
N ASP A 25 13.01 -1.08 -6.67
CA ASP A 25 13.01 -1.98 -7.83
C ASP A 25 12.69 -3.42 -7.40
N GLU A 26 12.42 -4.29 -8.36
CA GLU A 26 12.02 -5.67 -8.09
C GLU A 26 13.09 -6.45 -7.30
N LYS A 27 14.38 -6.24 -7.63
CA LYS A 27 15.47 -6.90 -6.92
C LYS A 27 15.52 -6.46 -5.45
N THR A 28 15.39 -5.17 -5.20
CA THR A 28 15.42 -4.59 -3.85
C THR A 28 14.21 -5.01 -3.05
N PHE A 29 13.03 -5.06 -3.67
CA PHE A 29 11.83 -5.63 -3.07
C PHE A 29 12.10 -7.05 -2.56
N TRP A 30 12.57 -7.96 -3.42
CA TRP A 30 12.77 -9.35 -3.03
C TRP A 30 13.91 -9.53 -2.02
N ASP A 31 14.99 -8.75 -2.15
CA ASP A 31 16.05 -8.71 -1.14
C ASP A 31 15.50 -8.28 0.24
N CYS A 32 14.61 -7.29 0.30
CA CYS A 32 13.94 -6.85 1.53
C CYS A 32 13.01 -7.93 2.09
N MET A 33 12.18 -8.55 1.25
CA MET A 33 11.26 -9.62 1.67
C MET A 33 12.00 -10.83 2.25
N GLU A 34 13.14 -11.20 1.67
CA GLU A 34 13.95 -12.33 2.12
C GLU A 34 14.50 -12.13 3.54
N ILE A 35 14.92 -10.91 3.88
CA ILE A 35 15.61 -10.62 5.15
C ILE A 35 14.70 -10.09 6.25
N SER A 36 13.50 -9.61 5.89
CA SER A 36 12.56 -9.00 6.83
C SER A 36 11.92 -10.04 7.74
N LYS A 37 12.05 -9.84 9.05
CA LYS A 37 11.43 -10.67 10.10
C LYS A 37 10.15 -10.06 10.67
N LYS A 38 9.97 -8.75 10.50
CA LYS A 38 8.77 -7.99 10.85
C LYS A 38 8.04 -7.55 9.56
N PRO A 39 6.76 -7.15 9.65
CA PRO A 39 6.01 -6.62 8.53
C PRO A 39 6.71 -5.45 7.84
N VAL A 40 6.66 -5.46 6.51
CA VAL A 40 7.04 -4.35 5.63
C VAL A 40 5.78 -3.68 5.09
N ILE A 41 5.89 -2.45 4.63
CA ILE A 41 4.79 -1.74 3.96
C ILE A 41 5.21 -1.31 2.56
N ALA A 42 4.25 -1.19 1.66
CA ALA A 42 4.36 -0.26 0.54
C ALA A 42 3.49 0.93 0.91
N SER A 43 4.09 2.05 1.32
CA SER A 43 3.33 3.21 1.83
C SER A 43 2.44 3.84 0.76
N HIS A 44 2.85 3.81 -0.51
CA HIS A 44 2.11 4.33 -1.66
C HIS A 44 2.47 3.60 -2.96
N SER A 45 1.69 2.57 -3.30
CA SER A 45 1.84 1.75 -4.51
C SER A 45 0.51 1.14 -4.96
N ASN A 46 0.41 0.73 -6.23
CA ASN A 46 -0.80 0.12 -6.80
C ASN A 46 -0.53 -1.25 -7.42
N ALA A 47 -1.56 -1.89 -7.98
CA ALA A 47 -1.47 -3.18 -8.66
C ALA A 47 -1.12 -3.06 -10.15
N ARG A 48 -0.06 -3.74 -10.59
CA ARG A 48 0.44 -3.66 -11.98
C ARG A 48 -0.45 -4.38 -12.99
N ALA A 49 -1.19 -5.40 -12.55
CA ALA A 49 -2.17 -6.09 -13.38
C ALA A 49 -3.38 -5.22 -13.78
N VAL A 50 -3.67 -4.16 -13.03
CA VAL A 50 -4.74 -3.20 -13.34
C VAL A 50 -4.24 -2.09 -14.27
N TYR A 51 -3.03 -1.59 -14.02
CA TYR A 51 -2.35 -0.64 -14.90
C TYR A 51 -0.85 -0.91 -14.91
N ASP A 52 -0.31 -1.22 -16.09
CA ASP A 52 1.11 -1.56 -16.27
C ASP A 52 1.98 -0.30 -16.17
N HIS A 53 2.44 -0.03 -14.94
CA HIS A 53 3.32 1.08 -14.63
C HIS A 53 4.45 0.60 -13.71
N PRO A 54 5.71 1.03 -13.90
CA PRO A 54 6.85 0.56 -13.11
C PRO A 54 6.77 0.89 -11.61
N ARG A 55 5.91 1.84 -11.21
CA ARG A 55 5.64 2.13 -9.79
C ARG A 55 4.63 1.18 -9.14
N ASN A 56 3.98 0.34 -9.94
CA ASN A 56 2.99 -0.63 -9.47
C ASN A 56 3.62 -2.00 -9.25
N LEU A 57 3.06 -2.73 -8.30
CA LEU A 57 3.56 -4.03 -7.84
C LEU A 57 2.95 -5.17 -8.64
N TRP A 58 3.76 -6.17 -8.95
CA TRP A 58 3.29 -7.45 -9.50
C TRP A 58 2.46 -8.21 -8.46
N ASP A 59 1.55 -9.08 -8.91
CA ASP A 59 0.71 -9.88 -8.02
C ASP A 59 1.51 -10.74 -7.03
N GLU A 60 2.69 -11.21 -7.43
CA GLU A 60 3.58 -11.95 -6.54
C GLU A 60 4.13 -11.06 -5.41
N GLN A 61 4.41 -9.79 -5.69
CA GLN A 61 4.82 -8.81 -4.70
C GLN A 61 3.66 -8.49 -3.75
N LEU A 62 2.43 -8.32 -4.27
CA LEU A 62 1.23 -8.13 -3.45
C LEU A 62 1.02 -9.31 -2.48
N ARG A 63 1.12 -10.55 -2.99
CA ARG A 63 1.04 -11.77 -2.16
C ARG A 63 2.17 -11.84 -1.13
N ALA A 64 3.38 -11.44 -1.49
CA ALA A 64 4.53 -11.47 -0.58
C ALA A 64 4.34 -10.49 0.60
N ILE A 65 3.85 -9.27 0.34
CA ILE A 65 3.54 -8.29 1.39
C ILE A 65 2.47 -8.85 2.33
N SER A 66 1.38 -9.41 1.78
CA SER A 66 0.31 -10.03 2.57
C SER A 66 0.80 -11.18 3.45
N LYS A 67 1.60 -12.10 2.89
CA LYS A 67 2.21 -13.21 3.66
C LYS A 67 3.13 -12.74 4.78
N ASN A 68 3.72 -11.55 4.64
CA ASN A 68 4.55 -10.90 5.65
C ASN A 68 3.72 -10.06 6.64
N HIS A 69 2.38 -10.11 6.57
CA HIS A 69 1.45 -9.31 7.36
C HIS A 69 1.63 -7.80 7.18
N GLY A 70 2.14 -7.41 6.01
CA GLY A 70 2.33 -6.03 5.60
C GLY A 70 1.09 -5.38 5.01
N VAL A 71 1.21 -4.10 4.68
CA VAL A 71 0.12 -3.27 4.13
C VAL A 71 0.59 -2.54 2.88
N ILE A 72 -0.30 -2.44 1.90
CA ILE A 72 -0.15 -1.71 0.65
C ILE A 72 -1.09 -0.49 0.71
N GLY A 73 -0.51 0.68 0.89
CA GLY A 73 -1.19 1.95 0.73
C GLY A 73 -1.47 2.22 -0.74
N VAL A 74 -2.73 2.16 -1.14
CA VAL A 74 -3.14 2.45 -2.52
C VAL A 74 -2.87 3.93 -2.83
N ASN A 75 -2.11 4.18 -3.89
CA ASN A 75 -1.65 5.49 -4.32
C ASN A 75 -2.63 6.14 -5.31
N PHE A 76 -2.89 7.43 -5.13
CA PHE A 76 -3.96 8.14 -5.84
C PHE A 76 -3.45 8.88 -7.07
N TYR A 77 -2.16 8.87 -7.36
CA TYR A 77 -1.62 9.58 -8.50
C TYR A 77 -2.18 9.03 -9.81
N THR A 78 -2.83 9.88 -10.60
CA THR A 78 -3.55 9.43 -11.81
C THR A 78 -2.64 8.71 -12.80
N GLN A 79 -1.37 9.09 -12.88
CA GLN A 79 -0.37 8.44 -13.74
C GLN A 79 -0.06 6.99 -13.34
N PHE A 80 -0.42 6.55 -12.14
CA PHE A 80 -0.18 5.19 -11.66
C PHE A 80 -1.43 4.32 -11.68
N ILE A 81 -2.62 4.88 -11.90
CA ILE A 81 -3.88 4.13 -11.76
C ILE A 81 -4.64 3.91 -13.08
N GLY A 82 -4.28 4.60 -14.15
CA GLY A 82 -4.94 4.42 -15.43
C GLY A 82 -4.41 5.32 -16.53
N GLU A 83 -4.96 5.12 -17.73
CA GLU A 83 -4.72 6.00 -18.87
C GLU A 83 -5.23 7.43 -18.58
N THR A 84 -4.55 8.42 -19.15
CA THR A 84 -4.98 9.84 -19.10
C THR A 84 -6.44 9.97 -19.51
N GLY A 85 -7.24 10.63 -18.66
CA GLY A 85 -8.69 10.80 -18.87
C GLY A 85 -9.56 9.62 -18.43
N LYS A 86 -8.97 8.50 -17.98
CA LYS A 86 -9.66 7.34 -17.41
C LYS A 86 -9.21 6.98 -15.99
N ALA A 87 -8.27 7.74 -15.44
CA ALA A 87 -7.73 7.60 -14.10
C ALA A 87 -8.62 8.31 -13.06
N ASP A 88 -9.87 7.85 -12.94
CA ASP A 88 -10.89 8.38 -12.03
C ASP A 88 -11.00 7.57 -10.72
N LEU A 89 -11.96 7.91 -9.86
CA LEU A 89 -12.20 7.18 -8.62
C LEU A 89 -12.49 5.69 -8.86
N TYR A 90 -13.13 5.33 -9.97
CA TYR A 90 -13.35 3.91 -10.31
C TYR A 90 -12.04 3.21 -10.68
N ALA A 91 -11.10 3.90 -11.33
CA ALA A 91 -9.75 3.36 -11.57
C ALA A 91 -9.02 3.05 -10.27
N LEU A 92 -9.07 3.97 -9.31
CA LEU A 92 -8.53 3.75 -7.97
C LEU A 92 -9.17 2.53 -7.29
N ILE A 93 -10.50 2.41 -7.36
CA ILE A 93 -11.23 1.27 -6.76
C ILE A 93 -10.89 -0.05 -7.46
N ARG A 94 -10.63 -0.08 -8.78
CA ARG A 94 -10.16 -1.29 -9.46
C ARG A 94 -8.83 -1.80 -8.89
N HIS A 95 -7.93 -0.90 -8.46
CA HIS A 95 -6.73 -1.32 -7.75
C HIS A 95 -7.04 -1.87 -6.35
N ILE A 96 -7.96 -1.25 -5.61
CA ILE A 96 -8.41 -1.76 -4.30
C ILE A 96 -9.00 -3.18 -4.45
N ASP A 97 -9.92 -3.38 -5.40
CA ASP A 97 -10.56 -4.66 -5.70
C ASP A 97 -9.52 -5.73 -6.05
N HIS A 98 -8.59 -5.41 -6.95
CA HIS A 98 -7.56 -6.36 -7.39
C HIS A 98 -6.61 -6.73 -6.25
N ILE A 99 -6.16 -5.77 -5.46
CA ILE A 99 -5.30 -6.03 -4.29
C ILE A 99 -6.07 -6.85 -3.25
N ALA A 100 -7.34 -6.55 -2.98
CA ALA A 100 -8.17 -7.37 -2.09
C ALA A 100 -8.27 -8.82 -2.58
N SER A 101 -8.46 -9.02 -3.88
CA SER A 101 -8.55 -10.36 -4.50
C SER A 101 -7.24 -11.14 -4.41
N VAL A 102 -6.10 -10.49 -4.60
CA VAL A 102 -4.79 -11.14 -4.65
C VAL A 102 -4.14 -11.31 -3.28
N ALA A 103 -4.27 -10.30 -2.42
CA ALA A 103 -3.54 -10.16 -1.16
C ALA A 103 -4.45 -10.20 0.07
N GLY A 104 -5.77 -10.16 -0.10
CA GLY A 104 -6.74 -10.09 0.99
C GLY A 104 -6.92 -8.67 1.53
N GLU A 105 -8.07 -8.42 2.16
CA GLU A 105 -8.43 -7.10 2.69
C GLU A 105 -7.54 -6.63 3.86
N ASP A 106 -6.82 -7.54 4.53
CA ASP A 106 -5.90 -7.20 5.63
C ASP A 106 -4.59 -6.56 5.13
N ALA A 107 -4.30 -6.68 3.83
CA ALA A 107 -3.13 -6.07 3.21
C ALA A 107 -3.41 -4.69 2.61
N LEU A 108 -4.66 -4.19 2.68
CA LEU A 108 -5.03 -2.90 2.09
C LEU A 108 -4.84 -1.71 3.04
N GLY A 109 -4.45 -0.57 2.50
CA GLY A 109 -4.46 0.71 3.17
C GLY A 109 -4.60 1.87 2.18
N LEU A 110 -4.63 3.10 2.68
CA LEU A 110 -4.56 4.30 1.85
C LEU A 110 -3.17 4.92 1.92
N GLY A 111 -2.62 5.24 0.74
CA GLY A 111 -1.30 5.83 0.55
C GLY A 111 -1.35 6.95 -0.47
N ALA A 112 -2.22 7.93 -0.23
CA ALA A 112 -2.69 8.85 -1.26
C ALA A 112 -1.59 9.69 -1.94
N ASP A 113 -0.44 9.89 -1.30
CA ASP A 113 0.68 10.69 -1.85
C ASP A 113 0.32 12.18 -2.04
N PHE A 114 -0.58 12.70 -1.18
CA PHE A 114 -0.93 14.12 -1.15
C PHE A 114 0.30 15.01 -1.06
N ASP A 115 0.28 16.12 -1.79
CA ASP A 115 1.40 17.06 -1.98
C ASP A 115 2.66 16.48 -2.66
N GLY A 116 2.66 15.19 -3.04
CA GLY A 116 3.74 14.50 -3.75
C GLY A 116 3.49 14.27 -5.25
N MET A 117 2.34 14.73 -5.76
CA MET A 117 1.84 14.40 -7.10
C MET A 117 1.18 15.59 -7.80
N GLU A 118 1.10 15.51 -9.12
CA GLU A 118 0.59 16.60 -9.97
C GLU A 118 -0.92 16.51 -10.24
N SER A 119 -1.54 15.36 -10.00
CA SER A 119 -2.94 15.12 -10.32
C SER A 119 -3.57 13.99 -9.51
N LEU A 120 -4.87 14.12 -9.26
CA LEU A 120 -5.69 13.21 -8.47
C LEU A 120 -6.91 12.72 -9.26
N PRO A 121 -7.46 11.53 -8.96
CA PRO A 121 -8.67 11.02 -9.56
C PRO A 121 -9.88 11.84 -9.09
N GLU A 122 -10.65 12.39 -10.02
CA GLU A 122 -11.91 13.05 -9.67
C GLU A 122 -12.85 12.08 -8.93
N PRO A 123 -13.58 12.54 -7.90
CA PRO A 123 -13.67 13.92 -7.41
C PRO A 123 -12.68 14.26 -6.27
N ILE A 124 -11.60 13.50 -6.11
CA ILE A 124 -10.61 13.73 -5.04
C ILE A 124 -9.69 14.88 -5.45
N ASP A 125 -9.58 15.87 -4.56
CA ASP A 125 -8.78 17.08 -4.70
C ASP A 125 -7.94 17.38 -3.42
N GLY A 126 -7.93 16.44 -2.46
CA GLY A 126 -7.17 16.55 -1.23
C GLY A 126 -7.72 15.65 -0.12
N VAL A 127 -7.21 15.81 1.10
CA VAL A 127 -7.66 15.02 2.25
C VAL A 127 -9.14 15.26 2.59
N GLN A 128 -9.65 16.46 2.31
CA GLN A 128 -11.04 16.86 2.54
C GLN A 128 -12.06 16.07 1.72
N SER A 129 -11.63 15.48 0.60
CA SER A 129 -12.51 14.76 -0.33
C SER A 129 -12.42 13.23 -0.19
N LEU A 130 -11.70 12.71 0.81
CA LEU A 130 -11.61 11.27 1.09
C LEU A 130 -12.96 10.62 1.38
N ASP A 131 -13.93 11.36 1.92
CA ASP A 131 -15.30 10.86 2.10
C ASP A 131 -15.93 10.39 0.78
N SER A 132 -15.53 10.96 -0.36
CA SER A 132 -15.99 10.53 -1.68
C SER A 132 -15.60 9.07 -1.97
N LEU A 133 -14.39 8.66 -1.57
CA LEU A 133 -13.92 7.28 -1.71
C LEU A 133 -14.70 6.36 -0.79
N PHE A 134 -14.82 6.69 0.50
CA PHE A 134 -15.51 5.83 1.46
C PHE A 134 -17.00 5.66 1.13
N ASN A 135 -17.66 6.75 0.73
CA ASN A 135 -19.04 6.71 0.25
C ASN A 135 -19.19 5.85 -1.00
N MET A 136 -18.23 5.89 -1.92
CA MET A 136 -18.26 5.05 -3.11
C MET A 136 -18.06 3.56 -2.76
N LEU A 137 -17.10 3.23 -1.90
CA LEU A 137 -16.88 1.87 -1.42
C LEU A 137 -18.15 1.31 -0.74
N ALA A 138 -18.80 2.11 0.12
CA ALA A 138 -20.06 1.73 0.76
C ALA A 138 -21.18 1.47 -0.26
N ARG A 139 -21.32 2.32 -1.29
CA ARG A 139 -22.26 2.11 -2.41
C ARG A 139 -21.96 0.85 -3.22
N MET A 140 -20.70 0.42 -3.24
CA MET A 140 -20.23 -0.83 -3.85
C MET A 140 -20.32 -2.04 -2.92
N ASN A 141 -21.05 -1.93 -1.80
CA ASN A 141 -21.28 -2.98 -0.80
C ASN A 141 -20.03 -3.45 -0.04
N TYR A 142 -18.99 -2.62 0.04
CA TYR A 142 -17.91 -2.88 1.00
C TYR A 142 -18.48 -2.78 2.42
N SER A 143 -18.14 -3.76 3.26
CA SER A 143 -18.56 -3.73 4.67
C SER A 143 -17.89 -2.56 5.40
N GLU A 144 -18.57 -2.00 6.41
CA GLU A 144 -17.96 -0.98 7.29
C GLU A 144 -16.63 -1.45 7.89
N ARG A 145 -16.53 -2.75 8.20
CA ARG A 145 -15.30 -3.38 8.68
C ARG A 145 -14.18 -3.29 7.65
N THR A 146 -14.44 -3.61 6.39
CA THR A 146 -13.46 -3.52 5.30
C THR A 146 -13.06 -2.08 5.03
N ILE A 147 -14.02 -1.15 5.05
CA ILE A 147 -13.73 0.29 4.89
C ILE A 147 -12.83 0.79 6.04
N ALA A 148 -13.10 0.40 7.29
CA ALA A 148 -12.25 0.75 8.43
C ALA A 148 -10.84 0.16 8.34
N LYS A 149 -10.70 -1.07 7.83
CA LYS A 149 -9.41 -1.71 7.51
C LYS A 149 -8.59 -0.85 6.55
N ILE A 150 -9.18 -0.51 5.41
CA ILE A 150 -8.58 0.34 4.37
C ILE A 150 -8.22 1.73 4.92
N ALA A 151 -9.14 2.35 5.68
CA ALA A 151 -8.98 3.70 6.21
C ALA A 151 -7.84 3.85 7.22
N GLY A 152 -7.38 2.76 7.85
CA GLY A 152 -6.20 2.82 8.70
C GLY A 152 -6.03 1.71 9.73
N VAL A 153 -7.06 0.88 9.98
CA VAL A 153 -6.94 -0.21 10.97
C VAL A 153 -5.80 -1.17 10.60
N ASN A 154 -5.58 -1.45 9.31
CA ASN A 154 -4.48 -2.31 8.88
C ASN A 154 -3.10 -1.68 9.15
N PHE A 155 -2.91 -0.39 8.84
CA PHE A 155 -1.68 0.33 9.19
C PHE A 155 -1.44 0.35 10.71
N LEU A 156 -2.48 0.59 11.51
CA LEU A 156 -2.38 0.55 12.97
C LEU A 156 -1.96 -0.83 13.49
N ASN A 157 -2.40 -1.92 12.85
CA ASN A 157 -1.98 -3.27 13.22
C ASN A 157 -0.50 -3.51 12.92
N VAL A 158 0.00 -3.05 11.76
CA VAL A 158 1.43 -3.09 11.43
C VAL A 158 2.25 -2.28 12.44
N PHE A 159 1.80 -1.07 12.78
CA PHE A 159 2.48 -0.22 13.76
C PHE A 159 2.56 -0.88 15.13
N ARG A 160 1.46 -1.51 15.60
CA ARG A 160 1.46 -2.27 16.85
C ARG A 160 2.44 -3.43 16.83
N TYR A 161 2.57 -4.14 15.70
CA TYR A 161 3.51 -5.24 15.56
C TYR A 161 4.97 -4.75 15.59
N VAL A 162 5.27 -3.68 14.85
CA VAL A 162 6.65 -3.21 14.66
C VAL A 162 7.15 -2.40 15.85
N PHE A 163 6.30 -1.53 16.42
CA PHE A 163 6.66 -0.64 17.54
C PHE A 163 6.35 -1.26 18.91
N GLY A 164 5.32 -2.09 19.00
CA GLY A 164 4.85 -2.67 20.27
C GLY A 164 5.67 -3.83 20.79
N SER A 165 6.52 -4.45 19.95
CA SER A 165 7.35 -5.59 20.34
C SER A 165 8.51 -5.26 21.29
N ASN A 166 8.75 -3.97 21.60
CA ASN A 166 9.89 -3.51 22.39
C ASN A 166 9.50 -2.90 23.75
N ARG A 167 8.32 -3.23 24.30
CA ARG A 167 7.98 -2.87 25.69
C ARG A 167 8.19 -4.07 26.59
N GLU A 168 9.42 -4.19 27.10
CA GLU A 168 9.71 -4.89 28.37
C GLU A 168 9.04 -4.17 29.54
#